data_AF-A0A091W902-F1
#
_entry.id   AF-A0A091W902-F1
#
_cell.length_a   1.000
_cell.length_b   1.000
_cell.length_c   1.000
_cell.angle_alpha   90.00
_cell.angle_beta   90.00
_cell.angle_gamma   90.00
#
_symmetry.space_group_name_H-M   'P 1'
#
loop_
_entity.id
_entity.type
_entity.pdbx_description
1 polymer ?
#
loop_
_entity_poly.entity_id
_entity_poly.type
_entity_poly.pdbx_seq_one_letter_code
_entity_poly.pdbx_strand_id
1 'polypeptide(L)'
;RYEHILMAPDPVPMYALKLLVALTEHSPASVSLVEEIHLFPVLFQVILEHQDSVLGNTMQTVIALLNNMVANKSTNMMLLFEEGLTHHICNLLIETVDLYLEADDKSCIKTANALLLSLLDILRCMLMYTANVVRQTLQAQKSGTGGGTQAAEDLLLINKPLTDLISLLIQLLPSEDTEIFVSASQCLSLLVQLYGGNSQENMSPENMDSFAEVLKSKTDTRQLKLLLRIVKRLVS
;
A
#
# COMPACT_ATOMS: atom_id res chain seq x y z
N ARG A 1 0.56 15.46 -24.15
CA ARG A 1 -0.81 15.64 -24.72
C ARG A 1 -1.91 15.07 -23.82
N TYR A 2 -1.73 13.90 -23.19
CA TYR A 2 -2.66 13.36 -22.19
C TYR A 2 -2.58 14.09 -20.84
N GLU A 3 -1.40 14.57 -20.47
CA GLU A 3 -1.16 15.36 -19.25
C GLU A 3 -2.09 16.59 -19.16
N HIS A 4 -2.23 17.34 -20.25
CA HIS A 4 -3.12 18.51 -20.30
C HIS A 4 -4.60 18.16 -20.11
N ILE A 5 -5.01 16.91 -20.35
CA ILE A 5 -6.39 16.44 -20.15
C ILE A 5 -6.62 16.12 -18.68
N LEU A 6 -5.63 15.54 -18.01
CA LEU A 6 -5.69 15.22 -16.58
C LEU A 6 -5.54 16.46 -15.68
N MET A 7 -4.95 17.54 -16.20
CA MET A 7 -4.84 18.85 -15.52
C MET A 7 -5.86 19.89 -16.01
N ALA A 8 -6.83 19.49 -16.83
CA ALA A 8 -7.89 20.38 -17.29
C ALA A 8 -8.89 20.70 -16.15
N PRO A 9 -9.70 21.77 -16.23
CA PRO A 9 -10.80 21.94 -15.31
C PRO A 9 -11.82 20.79 -15.44
N ASP A 10 -12.47 20.47 -14.32
CA ASP A 10 -13.55 19.47 -14.30
C ASP A 10 -14.64 19.76 -15.34
N PRO A 11 -15.25 18.72 -15.92
CA PRO A 11 -15.20 17.30 -15.53
C PRO A 11 -14.24 16.43 -16.37
N VAL A 12 -13.44 17.06 -17.25
CA VAL A 12 -12.67 16.36 -18.28
C VAL A 12 -11.62 15.38 -17.70
N PRO A 13 -10.83 15.76 -16.67
CA PRO A 13 -9.90 14.82 -16.03
C PRO A 13 -10.60 13.59 -15.47
N MET A 14 -11.74 13.79 -14.82
CA MET A 14 -12.48 12.72 -14.16
C MET A 14 -12.96 11.65 -15.15
N TYR A 15 -13.47 12.06 -16.32
CA TYR A 15 -13.87 11.10 -17.36
C TYR A 15 -12.67 10.37 -17.95
N ALA A 16 -11.56 11.06 -18.17
CA ALA A 16 -10.33 10.45 -18.65
C ALA A 16 -9.81 9.40 -17.65
N LEU A 17 -9.78 9.71 -16.36
CA LEU A 17 -9.38 8.78 -15.31
C LEU A 17 -10.28 7.54 -15.25
N LYS A 18 -11.61 7.72 -15.29
CA LYS A 18 -12.55 6.59 -15.31
C LYS A 18 -12.37 5.68 -16.51
N LEU A 19 -12.08 6.26 -17.68
CA LEU A 19 -11.77 5.49 -18.88
C LEU A 19 -10.46 4.71 -18.72
N LEU A 20 -9.42 5.32 -18.16
CA LEU A 20 -8.14 4.64 -17.89
C LEU A 20 -8.31 3.48 -16.91
N VAL A 21 -9.12 3.65 -15.85
CA VAL A 21 -9.45 2.55 -14.92
C VAL A 21 -10.09 1.40 -15.68
N ALA A 22 -11.16 1.65 -16.44
CA ALA A 22 -11.84 0.60 -17.19
C ALA A 22 -10.93 -0.11 -18.21
N LEU A 23 -10.06 0.65 -18.89
CA LEU A 23 -9.11 0.09 -19.86
C LEU A 23 -8.07 -0.81 -19.18
N THR A 24 -7.50 -0.37 -18.06
CA THR A 24 -6.46 -1.10 -17.33
C THR A 24 -7.01 -2.32 -16.58
N GLU A 25 -8.27 -2.28 -16.16
CA GLU A 25 -8.95 -3.42 -15.52
C GLU A 25 -9.20 -4.57 -16.51
N HIS A 26 -9.55 -4.25 -17.77
CA HIS A 26 -9.92 -5.25 -18.77
C HIS A 26 -8.79 -5.68 -19.71
N SER A 27 -7.72 -4.89 -19.83
CA SER A 27 -6.66 -5.12 -20.82
C SER A 27 -5.27 -4.94 -20.21
N PRO A 28 -4.51 -6.03 -20.02
CA PRO A 28 -3.12 -5.94 -19.57
C PRO A 28 -2.22 -5.12 -20.50
N ALA A 29 -2.51 -5.10 -21.81
CA ALA A 29 -1.77 -4.30 -22.79
C ALA A 29 -1.95 -2.78 -22.57
N SER A 30 -3.07 -2.38 -21.97
CA SER A 30 -3.34 -0.97 -21.68
C SER A 30 -2.52 -0.44 -20.51
N VAL A 31 -2.04 -1.32 -19.62
CA VAL A 31 -1.09 -0.95 -18.56
C VAL A 31 0.26 -0.56 -19.17
N SER A 32 0.79 -1.34 -20.12
CA SER A 32 2.03 -0.97 -20.82
C SER A 32 1.92 0.37 -21.55
N LEU A 33 0.74 0.71 -22.09
CA LEU A 33 0.52 2.02 -22.71
C LEU A 33 0.66 3.17 -21.71
N VAL A 34 0.16 3.01 -20.47
CA VAL A 34 0.27 4.04 -19.42
C VAL A 34 1.75 4.29 -19.05
N GLU A 35 2.57 3.24 -19.08
CA GLU A 35 4.02 3.34 -18.90
C GLU A 35 4.70 4.05 -20.08
N GLU A 36 4.38 3.65 -21.31
CA GLU A 36 4.96 4.20 -22.54
C GLU A 36 4.68 5.71 -22.70
N ILE A 37 3.53 6.18 -22.22
CA ILE A 37 3.17 7.61 -22.28
C ILE A 37 3.64 8.40 -21.04
N HIS A 38 4.42 7.78 -20.15
CA HIS A 38 4.97 8.40 -18.93
C HIS A 38 3.90 9.07 -18.05
N LEU A 39 2.79 8.38 -17.78
CA LEU A 39 1.67 8.98 -17.05
C LEU A 39 1.86 9.03 -15.52
N PHE A 40 2.75 8.23 -14.94
CA PHE A 40 2.88 8.11 -13.48
C PHE A 40 3.17 9.43 -12.76
N PRO A 41 4.09 10.31 -13.22
CA PRO A 41 4.30 11.61 -12.60
C PRO A 41 3.02 12.45 -12.55
N VAL A 42 2.21 12.39 -13.61
CA VAL A 42 0.94 13.11 -13.70
C VAL A 42 -0.11 12.52 -12.75
N LEU A 43 -0.17 11.20 -12.62
CA LEU A 43 -1.08 10.56 -11.65
C LEU A 43 -0.72 10.94 -10.21
N PHE A 44 0.56 10.97 -9.87
CA PHE A 44 1.02 11.42 -8.56
C PHE A 44 0.78 12.90 -8.32
N GLN A 45 0.93 13.74 -9.34
CA GLN A 45 0.55 15.15 -9.25
C GLN A 45 -0.95 15.34 -9.01
N VAL A 46 -1.82 14.55 -9.65
CA VAL A 46 -3.27 14.58 -9.38
C VAL A 46 -3.57 14.17 -7.94
N ILE A 47 -2.86 13.16 -7.40
CA ILE A 47 -2.96 12.78 -5.97
C ILE A 47 -2.61 13.98 -5.08
N LEU A 48 -1.49 14.65 -5.35
CA LEU A 48 -1.05 15.82 -4.58
C LEU A 48 -2.07 16.96 -4.62
N GLU A 49 -2.63 17.27 -5.78
CA GLU A 49 -3.62 18.34 -5.95
C GLU A 49 -4.95 18.08 -5.22
N HIS A 50 -5.23 16.82 -4.88
CA HIS A 50 -6.47 16.40 -4.24
C HIS A 50 -6.28 15.93 -2.78
N GLN A 51 -5.13 16.22 -2.16
CA GLN A 51 -4.85 15.84 -0.76
C GLN A 51 -5.87 16.42 0.24
N ASP A 52 -6.37 17.64 0.00
CA ASP A 52 -7.41 18.23 0.86
C ASP A 52 -8.78 17.51 0.76
N SER A 53 -8.92 16.56 -0.18
CA SER A 53 -10.15 15.81 -0.44
C SER A 53 -9.86 14.32 -0.67
N VAL A 54 -9.23 13.68 0.32
CA VAL A 54 -8.82 12.26 0.30
C VAL A 54 -9.99 11.33 0.00
N LEU A 55 -11.18 11.59 0.55
CA LEU A 55 -12.39 10.78 0.29
C LEU A 55 -13.12 11.17 -1.01
N GLY A 56 -12.60 12.14 -1.77
CA GLY A 56 -13.18 12.63 -3.01
C GLY A 56 -13.12 11.62 -4.16
N ASN A 57 -14.07 11.75 -5.10
CA ASN A 57 -14.20 10.83 -6.25
C ASN A 57 -12.95 10.77 -7.13
N THR A 58 -12.25 11.90 -7.30
CA THR A 58 -10.99 11.93 -8.06
C THR A 58 -9.95 11.04 -7.39
N MET A 59 -9.76 11.17 -6.07
CA MET A 59 -8.83 10.34 -5.32
C MET A 59 -9.18 8.85 -5.44
N GLN A 60 -10.46 8.48 -5.21
CA GLN A 60 -10.91 7.09 -5.37
C GLN A 60 -10.56 6.52 -6.75
N THR A 61 -10.75 7.32 -7.81
CA THR A 61 -10.53 6.86 -9.18
C THR A 61 -9.05 6.75 -9.52
N VAL A 62 -8.22 7.69 -9.06
CA VAL A 62 -6.77 7.62 -9.28
C VAL A 62 -6.17 6.45 -8.51
N ILE A 63 -6.63 6.19 -7.28
CA ILE A 63 -6.18 5.04 -6.49
C ILE A 63 -6.66 3.72 -7.10
N ALA A 64 -7.87 3.65 -7.65
CA ALA A 64 -8.32 2.49 -8.40
C ALA A 64 -7.44 2.23 -9.64
N LEU A 65 -7.08 3.28 -10.39
CA LEU A 65 -6.16 3.17 -11.52
C LEU A 65 -4.80 2.66 -11.06
N LEU A 66 -4.23 3.25 -10.00
CA LEU A 66 -2.94 2.84 -9.46
C LEU A 66 -2.96 1.39 -8.97
N ASN A 67 -4.06 0.94 -8.36
CA ASN A 67 -4.24 -0.44 -7.94
C ASN A 67 -4.19 -1.41 -9.14
N ASN A 68 -4.87 -1.07 -10.24
CA ASN A 68 -4.78 -1.84 -11.49
C ASN A 68 -3.33 -1.91 -12.02
N MET A 69 -2.60 -0.80 -11.95
CA MET A 69 -1.21 -0.73 -12.38
C MET A 69 -0.33 -1.67 -11.54
N VAL A 70 -0.34 -1.56 -10.20
CA VAL A 70 0.54 -2.38 -9.35
C VAL A 70 0.14 -3.86 -9.30
N ALA A 71 -1.13 -4.18 -9.54
CA ALA A 71 -1.61 -5.56 -9.60
C ALA A 71 -1.22 -6.28 -10.91
N ASN A 72 -0.93 -5.54 -11.98
CA ASN A 72 -0.52 -6.13 -13.24
C ASN A 72 0.94 -6.58 -13.22
N LYS A 73 1.17 -7.84 -13.64
CA LYS A 73 2.49 -8.48 -13.68
C LYS A 73 3.45 -7.87 -14.71
N SER A 74 2.94 -7.22 -15.74
CA SER A 74 3.77 -6.55 -16.74
C SER A 74 4.31 -5.21 -16.27
N THR A 75 3.76 -4.67 -15.18
CA THR A 75 4.12 -3.35 -14.68
C THR A 75 5.55 -3.33 -14.20
N ASN A 76 6.31 -2.32 -14.65
CA ASN A 76 7.63 -2.04 -14.13
C ASN A 76 7.51 -1.33 -12.77
N MET A 77 7.42 -2.15 -11.73
CA MET A 77 7.30 -1.69 -10.35
C MET A 77 8.45 -0.75 -9.92
N MET A 78 9.65 -0.91 -10.49
CA MET A 78 10.80 -0.05 -10.17
C MET A 78 10.57 1.39 -10.64
N LEU A 79 9.99 1.60 -11.83
CA LEU A 79 9.67 2.95 -12.30
C LEU A 79 8.70 3.66 -11.35
N LEU A 80 7.69 2.93 -10.86
CA LEU A 80 6.76 3.50 -9.88
C LEU A 80 7.46 3.90 -8.58
N PHE A 81 8.41 3.10 -8.09
CA PHE A 81 9.20 3.45 -6.92
C PHE A 81 10.08 4.69 -7.16
N GLU A 82 10.73 4.78 -8.32
CA GLU A 82 11.54 5.94 -8.72
C GLU A 82 10.71 7.23 -8.82
N GLU A 83 9.47 7.12 -9.29
CA GLU A 83 8.52 8.22 -9.38
C GLU A 83 7.82 8.56 -8.03
N GLY A 84 8.21 7.92 -6.93
CA GLY A 84 7.78 8.32 -5.59
C GLY A 84 6.59 7.55 -5.02
N LEU A 85 6.19 6.41 -5.60
CA LEU A 85 5.06 5.60 -5.14
C LEU A 85 5.06 5.38 -3.62
N THR A 86 6.20 5.03 -3.05
CA THR A 86 6.33 4.74 -1.61
C THR A 86 5.88 5.91 -0.76
N HIS A 87 6.30 7.12 -1.12
CA HIS A 87 5.95 8.32 -0.36
C HIS A 87 4.46 8.64 -0.47
N HIS A 88 3.89 8.59 -1.69
CA HIS A 88 2.47 8.88 -1.91
C HIS A 88 1.56 7.90 -1.19
N ILE A 89 1.89 6.60 -1.23
CA ILE A 89 1.08 5.57 -0.56
C ILE A 89 1.20 5.67 0.96
N CYS A 90 2.38 6.00 1.50
CA CYS A 90 2.52 6.24 2.94
C CYS A 90 1.61 7.39 3.40
N ASN A 91 1.72 8.56 2.76
CA ASN A 91 0.96 9.74 3.17
C ASN A 91 -0.55 9.49 3.08
N LEU A 92 -1.02 8.93 1.96
CA LEU A 92 -2.45 8.64 1.77
C LEU A 92 -2.98 7.60 2.77
N LEU A 93 -2.19 6.58 3.11
CA LEU A 93 -2.60 5.61 4.13
C LEU A 93 -2.73 6.28 5.50
N ILE A 94 -1.78 7.14 5.88
CA ILE A 94 -1.83 7.90 7.13
C ILE A 94 -3.10 8.74 7.18
N GLU A 95 -3.31 9.60 6.19
CA GLU A 95 -4.49 10.47 6.12
C GLU A 95 -5.81 9.68 6.09
N THR A 96 -5.86 8.56 5.35
CA THR A 96 -7.08 7.74 5.26
C THR A 96 -7.38 7.02 6.58
N VAL A 97 -6.36 6.57 7.31
CA VAL A 97 -6.57 5.92 8.61
C VAL A 97 -6.98 6.92 9.67
N ASP A 98 -6.38 8.11 9.70
CA ASP A 98 -6.81 9.18 10.59
C ASP A 98 -8.30 9.48 10.39
N LEU A 99 -8.73 9.63 9.12
CA LEU A 99 -10.15 9.80 8.79
C LEU A 99 -11.01 8.59 9.16
N TYR A 100 -10.51 7.36 9.00
CA TYR A 100 -11.26 6.15 9.34
C TYR A 100 -11.50 6.05 10.85
N LEU A 101 -10.49 6.37 11.67
CA LEU A 101 -10.57 6.30 13.12
C LEU A 101 -11.37 7.46 13.74
N GLU A 102 -11.36 8.64 13.11
CA GLU A 102 -12.08 9.83 13.57
C GLU A 102 -13.50 9.97 12.99
N ALA A 103 -13.89 9.14 12.01
CA ALA A 103 -15.18 9.30 11.34
C ALA A 103 -16.36 8.87 12.22
N ASP A 104 -17.20 9.85 12.58
CA ASP A 104 -18.50 9.61 13.20
C ASP A 104 -19.62 9.33 12.17
N ASP A 105 -19.44 9.76 10.91
CA ASP A 105 -20.45 9.59 9.85
C ASP A 105 -20.32 8.26 9.11
N LYS A 106 -21.40 7.48 9.10
CA LYS A 106 -21.50 6.19 8.43
C LYS A 106 -21.23 6.26 6.92
N SER A 107 -21.52 7.38 6.25
CA SER A 107 -21.24 7.52 4.82
C SER A 107 -19.75 7.74 4.56
N CYS A 108 -19.10 8.58 5.36
CA CYS A 108 -17.65 8.77 5.36
C CYS A 108 -16.90 7.46 5.66
N ILE A 109 -17.33 6.69 6.67
CA ILE A 109 -16.71 5.40 7.01
C ILE A 109 -16.71 4.44 5.81
N LYS A 110 -17.83 4.34 5.07
CA LYS A 110 -17.89 3.44 3.90
C LYS A 110 -16.90 3.83 2.81
N THR A 111 -16.80 5.12 2.52
CA THR A 111 -15.85 5.63 1.51
C THR A 111 -14.40 5.46 1.98
N ALA A 112 -14.13 5.72 3.26
CA ALA A 112 -12.83 5.49 3.87
C ALA A 112 -12.45 4.01 3.81
N ASN A 113 -13.37 3.08 4.12
CA ASN A 113 -13.12 1.64 4.01
C ASN A 113 -12.74 1.22 2.58
N ALA A 114 -13.50 1.68 1.58
CA ALA A 114 -13.23 1.35 0.19
C ALA A 114 -11.84 1.84 -0.26
N LEU A 115 -11.49 3.06 0.14
CA LEU A 115 -10.16 3.64 -0.15
C LEU A 115 -9.05 2.88 0.57
N LEU A 116 -9.25 2.62 1.87
CA LEU A 116 -8.29 1.94 2.73
C LEU A 116 -8.00 0.53 2.20
N LEU A 117 -9.03 -0.21 1.79
CA LEU A 117 -8.83 -1.52 1.16
C LEU A 117 -8.00 -1.43 -0.12
N SER A 118 -8.28 -0.45 -0.98
CA SER A 118 -7.50 -0.23 -2.21
C SER A 118 -6.04 0.12 -1.92
N LEU A 119 -5.80 0.98 -0.93
CA LEU A 119 -4.45 1.36 -0.50
C LEU A 119 -3.69 0.19 0.16
N LEU A 120 -4.36 -0.62 0.98
CA LEU A 120 -3.79 -1.83 1.58
C LEU A 120 -3.44 -2.88 0.51
N ASP A 121 -4.24 -3.00 -0.55
CA ASP A 121 -3.91 -3.87 -1.68
C ASP A 121 -2.67 -3.37 -2.45
N ILE A 122 -2.57 -2.07 -2.69
CA ILE A 122 -1.37 -1.47 -3.31
C ILE A 122 -0.14 -1.74 -2.43
N LEU A 123 -0.23 -1.46 -1.12
CA LEU A 123 0.84 -1.72 -0.17
C LEU A 123 1.26 -3.19 -0.19
N ARG A 124 0.29 -4.10 -0.21
CA ARG A 124 0.56 -5.54 -0.29
C ARG A 124 1.30 -5.90 -1.58
N CYS A 125 0.92 -5.34 -2.73
CA CYS A 125 1.62 -5.54 -3.99
C CYS A 125 3.09 -5.05 -3.90
N MET A 126 3.33 -3.86 -3.35
CA MET A 126 4.67 -3.30 -3.14
C MET A 126 5.53 -4.20 -2.23
N LEU A 127 4.95 -4.67 -1.12
CA LEU A 127 5.64 -5.54 -0.15
C LEU A 127 5.92 -6.93 -0.74
N MET A 128 4.98 -7.51 -1.49
CA MET A 128 5.19 -8.80 -2.17
C MET A 128 6.29 -8.70 -3.23
N TYR A 129 6.30 -7.62 -4.02
CA TYR A 129 7.35 -7.38 -5.00
C TYR A 129 8.72 -7.34 -4.32
N THR A 130 8.85 -6.50 -3.29
CA THR A 130 10.09 -6.35 -2.51
C THR A 130 10.53 -7.68 -1.90
N ALA A 131 9.61 -8.40 -1.26
CA ALA A 131 9.90 -9.72 -0.67
C ALA A 131 10.33 -10.76 -1.70
N ASN A 132 9.80 -10.71 -2.92
CA ASN A 132 10.21 -11.62 -3.99
C ASN A 132 11.62 -11.30 -4.49
N VAL A 133 11.95 -10.02 -4.71
CA VAL A 133 13.30 -9.58 -5.09
C VAL A 133 14.32 -10.01 -4.03
N VAL A 134 14.08 -9.68 -2.76
CA VAL A 134 14.96 -10.07 -1.64
C VAL A 134 15.12 -11.59 -1.57
N ARG A 135 14.03 -12.36 -1.72
CA ARG A 135 14.07 -13.82 -1.70
C ARG A 135 14.92 -14.38 -2.85
N GLN A 136 14.76 -13.86 -4.06
CA GLN A 136 15.53 -14.28 -5.23
C GLN A 136 17.03 -14.00 -5.04
N THR A 137 17.37 -12.80 -4.55
CA THR A 137 18.75 -12.44 -4.22
C THR A 137 19.35 -13.37 -3.16
N LEU A 138 18.63 -13.63 -2.06
CA LEU A 138 19.09 -14.55 -1.02
C LEU A 138 19.27 -16.00 -1.53
N GLN A 139 18.46 -16.44 -2.49
CA GLN A 139 18.62 -17.74 -3.14
C GLN A 139 19.85 -17.77 -4.06
N ALA A 140 20.07 -16.72 -4.86
CA ALA A 140 21.21 -16.59 -5.75
C ALA A 140 22.55 -16.51 -5.00
N GLN A 141 22.57 -15.88 -3.83
CA GLN A 141 23.74 -15.87 -2.95
C GLN A 141 24.07 -17.29 -2.45
N LYS A 142 23.05 -18.06 -2.04
CA LYS A 142 23.24 -19.45 -1.57
C LYS A 142 23.73 -20.39 -2.67
N SER A 143 23.40 -20.13 -3.94
CA SER A 143 23.87 -20.90 -5.10
C SER A 143 25.23 -20.41 -5.65
N GLY A 144 25.90 -19.46 -4.97
CA GLY A 144 27.21 -18.95 -5.37
C GLY A 144 27.19 -18.03 -6.60
N THR A 145 26.01 -17.56 -7.03
CA THR A 145 25.82 -16.82 -8.28
C THR A 145 25.86 -15.30 -8.10
N GLY A 146 25.98 -14.80 -6.85
CA GLY A 146 26.45 -13.48 -6.45
C GLY A 146 25.73 -12.21 -6.96
N GLY A 147 24.86 -12.31 -7.96
CA GLY A 147 24.18 -11.19 -8.59
C GLY A 147 22.93 -10.73 -7.83
N GLY A 148 22.68 -9.42 -7.81
CA GLY A 148 21.42 -8.83 -7.34
C GLY A 148 21.38 -8.35 -5.89
N THR A 149 22.49 -8.42 -5.15
CA THR A 149 22.55 -7.93 -3.75
C THR A 149 22.28 -6.43 -3.65
N GLN A 150 22.97 -5.62 -4.46
CA GLN A 150 22.82 -4.16 -4.43
C GLN A 150 21.39 -3.71 -4.76
N ALA A 151 20.79 -4.27 -5.83
CA ALA A 151 19.44 -3.91 -6.23
C ALA A 151 18.37 -4.23 -5.16
N ALA A 152 18.55 -5.34 -4.42
CA ALA A 152 17.67 -5.68 -3.31
C ALA A 152 17.86 -4.74 -2.12
N GLU A 153 19.10 -4.34 -1.82
CA GLU A 153 19.41 -3.36 -0.78
C GLU A 153 18.85 -1.97 -1.12
N ASP A 154 19.08 -1.49 -2.34
CA ASP A 154 18.54 -0.22 -2.83
C ASP A 154 17.01 -0.19 -2.75
N LEU A 155 16.36 -1.29 -3.15
CA LEU A 155 14.90 -1.42 -3.05
C LEU A 155 14.41 -1.39 -1.59
N LEU A 156 15.12 -2.03 -0.66
CA LEU A 156 14.81 -1.95 0.77
C LEU A 156 15.03 -0.54 1.33
N LEU A 157 16.01 0.20 0.83
CA LEU A 157 16.24 1.60 1.21
C LEU A 157 15.13 2.52 0.71
N ILE A 158 14.72 2.37 -0.57
CA ILE A 158 13.61 3.13 -1.17
C ILE A 158 12.31 2.87 -0.38
N ASN A 159 12.09 1.63 0.05
CA ASN A 159 10.89 1.22 0.78
C ASN A 159 10.99 1.35 2.30
N LYS A 160 12.08 1.91 2.83
CA LYS A 160 12.24 2.16 4.26
C LYS A 160 11.12 3.00 4.88
N PRO A 161 10.57 4.05 4.23
CA PRO A 161 9.44 4.81 4.77
C PRO A 161 8.17 3.99 5.03
N LEU A 162 8.03 2.79 4.43
CA LEU A 162 6.92 1.90 4.75
C LEU A 162 6.94 1.47 6.23
N THR A 163 8.10 1.50 6.89
CA THR A 163 8.21 1.15 8.32
C THR A 163 7.42 2.09 9.24
N ASP A 164 7.16 3.32 8.80
CA ASP A 164 6.33 4.28 9.54
C ASP A 164 4.86 3.83 9.61
N LEU A 165 4.44 2.93 8.70
CA LEU A 165 3.09 2.37 8.68
C LEU A 165 2.88 1.22 9.68
N ILE A 166 3.91 0.77 10.41
CA ILE A 166 3.77 -0.36 11.35
C ILE A 166 2.72 -0.06 12.42
N SER A 167 2.84 1.08 13.11
CA SER A 167 1.90 1.46 14.17
C SER A 167 0.48 1.63 13.62
N LEU A 168 0.35 2.28 12.47
CA LEU A 168 -0.91 2.47 11.77
C LEU A 168 -1.59 1.13 11.43
N LEU A 169 -0.84 0.17 10.88
CA LEU A 169 -1.36 -1.16 10.57
C LEU A 169 -1.76 -1.94 11.82
N ILE A 170 -1.08 -1.72 12.96
CA ILE A 170 -1.45 -2.32 14.25
C ILE A 170 -2.79 -1.74 14.74
N GLN A 171 -2.99 -0.44 14.63
CA GLN A 171 -4.23 0.25 15.00
C GLN A 171 -5.43 -0.18 14.16
N LEU A 172 -5.21 -0.70 12.94
CA LEU A 172 -6.27 -1.26 12.09
C LEU A 172 -6.66 -2.70 12.45
N LEU A 173 -5.87 -3.42 13.27
CA LEU A 173 -6.16 -4.83 13.60
C LEU A 173 -7.48 -5.02 14.38
N PRO A 174 -7.89 -4.12 15.29
CA PRO A 174 -9.18 -4.19 15.97
C PRO A 174 -10.40 -3.88 15.10
N SER A 175 -10.23 -3.58 13.81
CA SER A 175 -11.34 -3.25 12.90
C SER A 175 -12.48 -4.28 12.94
N GLU A 176 -13.72 -3.77 13.01
CA GLU A 176 -14.94 -4.58 12.86
C GLU A 176 -15.06 -5.15 11.43
N ASP A 177 -14.55 -4.41 10.44
CA ASP A 177 -14.48 -4.87 9.07
C ASP A 177 -13.40 -5.95 8.94
N THR A 178 -13.84 -7.17 8.60
CA THR A 178 -12.98 -8.34 8.51
C THR A 178 -11.99 -8.23 7.35
N GLU A 179 -12.35 -7.56 6.26
CA GLU A 179 -11.46 -7.39 5.11
C GLU A 179 -10.31 -6.45 5.47
N ILE A 180 -10.59 -5.35 6.18
CA ILE A 180 -9.57 -4.43 6.69
C ILE A 180 -8.60 -5.19 7.61
N PHE A 181 -9.12 -5.97 8.57
CA PHE A 181 -8.28 -6.78 9.46
C PHE A 181 -7.37 -7.75 8.68
N VAL A 182 -7.93 -8.48 7.70
CA VAL A 182 -7.14 -9.43 6.90
C VAL A 182 -6.08 -8.71 6.09
N SER A 183 -6.42 -7.63 5.39
CA SER A 183 -5.49 -6.89 4.56
C SER A 183 -4.39 -6.21 5.38
N ALA A 184 -4.74 -5.58 6.51
CA ALA A 184 -3.78 -4.96 7.43
C ALA A 184 -2.83 -6.00 8.04
N SER A 185 -3.35 -7.13 8.53
CA SER A 185 -2.52 -8.19 9.13
C SER A 185 -1.55 -8.84 8.12
N GLN A 186 -1.96 -8.97 6.86
CA GLN A 186 -1.08 -9.47 5.79
C GLN A 186 0.03 -8.48 5.45
N CYS A 187 -0.31 -7.19 5.30
CA CYS A 187 0.68 -6.14 5.06
C CYS A 187 1.68 -6.09 6.22
N LEU A 188 1.20 -6.04 7.46
CA LEU A 188 2.02 -6.01 8.65
C LEU A 188 2.96 -7.21 8.72
N SER A 189 2.45 -8.42 8.44
CA SER A 189 3.25 -9.65 8.40
C SER A 189 4.41 -9.58 7.40
N LEU A 190 4.18 -9.05 6.19
CA LEU A 190 5.23 -8.89 5.19
C LEU A 190 6.23 -7.81 5.61
N LEU A 191 5.73 -6.71 6.17
CA LEU A 191 6.54 -5.57 6.53
C LEU A 191 7.51 -5.92 7.68
N VAL A 192 7.04 -6.59 8.73
CA VAL A 192 7.91 -7.10 9.81
C VAL A 192 8.81 -8.26 9.37
N GLN A 193 8.50 -8.91 8.24
CA GLN A 193 9.42 -9.88 7.64
C GLN A 193 10.60 -9.23 6.94
N LEU A 194 10.37 -8.07 6.31
CA LEU A 194 11.38 -7.30 5.59
C LEU A 194 12.20 -6.41 6.53
N TYR A 195 11.57 -5.82 7.55
CA TYR A 195 12.16 -4.75 8.37
C TYR A 195 12.12 -5.00 9.89
N GLY A 196 11.54 -6.12 10.35
CA GLY A 196 11.23 -6.37 11.76
C GLY A 196 12.43 -6.73 12.65
N GLY A 197 13.38 -5.81 12.75
CA GLY A 197 14.49 -5.85 13.72
C GLY A 197 15.06 -4.47 14.05
N ASN A 198 14.39 -3.39 13.60
CA ASN A 198 14.97 -2.04 13.56
C ASN A 198 14.33 -1.00 14.50
N SER A 199 13.32 -1.34 15.31
CA SER A 199 12.64 -0.29 16.12
C SER A 199 12.00 -0.79 17.42
N GLN A 200 12.51 -0.27 18.55
CA GLN A 200 11.90 -0.37 19.88
C GLN A 200 10.58 0.42 20.00
N GLU A 201 10.30 1.33 19.05
CA GLU A 201 9.14 2.23 19.07
C GLU A 201 7.82 1.56 18.61
N ASN A 202 7.87 0.38 17.96
CA ASN A 202 6.68 -0.29 17.42
C ASN A 202 5.74 -0.87 18.49
N MET A 203 6.18 -0.94 19.75
CA MET A 203 5.41 -1.45 20.89
C MET A 203 5.02 -0.32 21.83
N SER A 204 4.46 0.77 21.29
CA SER A 204 3.81 1.81 22.08
C SER A 204 2.64 1.24 22.90
N PRO A 205 2.21 1.91 23.99
CA PRO A 205 1.05 1.47 24.77
C PRO A 205 -0.21 1.26 23.91
N GLU A 206 -0.47 2.19 22.98
CA GLU A 206 -1.58 2.12 22.03
C GLU A 206 -1.53 0.85 21.16
N ASN A 207 -0.36 0.55 20.58
CA ASN A 207 -0.18 -0.65 19.76
C ASN A 207 -0.34 -1.93 20.59
N MET A 208 0.12 -1.92 21.84
CA MET A 208 -0.06 -3.04 22.77
C MET A 208 -1.54 -3.27 23.09
N ASP A 209 -2.30 -2.21 23.29
CA ASP A 209 -3.75 -2.27 23.54
C ASP A 209 -4.49 -2.83 22.32
N SER A 210 -4.16 -2.38 21.10
CA SER A 210 -4.73 -2.93 19.86
C SER A 210 -4.44 -4.43 19.71
N PHE A 211 -3.21 -4.87 19.98
CA PHE A 211 -2.89 -6.30 19.97
C PHE A 211 -3.64 -7.07 21.06
N ALA A 212 -3.73 -6.52 22.28
CA ALA A 212 -4.41 -7.17 23.39
C ALA A 212 -5.91 -7.34 23.11
N GLU A 213 -6.55 -6.34 22.51
CA GLU A 213 -7.94 -6.41 22.08
C GLU A 213 -8.18 -7.53 21.07
N VAL A 214 -7.38 -7.56 20.00
CA VAL A 214 -7.53 -8.55 18.92
C VAL A 214 -7.20 -9.96 19.39
N LEU A 215 -6.17 -10.14 20.22
CA LEU A 215 -5.81 -11.45 20.75
C LEU A 215 -6.89 -12.01 21.71
N LYS A 216 -7.65 -11.14 22.38
CA LYS A 216 -8.78 -11.55 23.22
C LYS A 216 -10.03 -11.87 22.39
N SER A 217 -10.27 -11.13 21.32
CA SER A 217 -11.50 -11.26 20.52
C SER A 217 -11.45 -12.36 19.46
N LYS A 218 -10.27 -12.66 18.90
CA LYS A 218 -10.13 -13.65 17.82
C LYS A 218 -10.11 -15.09 18.33
N THR A 219 -10.88 -15.96 17.67
CA THR A 219 -10.97 -17.39 17.99
C THR A 219 -10.26 -18.29 16.96
N ASP A 220 -9.97 -17.78 15.76
CA ASP A 220 -9.26 -18.56 14.74
C ASP A 220 -7.78 -18.74 15.11
N THR A 221 -7.39 -20.00 15.29
CA THR A 221 -6.03 -20.39 15.62
C THR A 221 -5.00 -19.98 14.56
N ARG A 222 -5.37 -19.91 13.27
CA ARG A 222 -4.44 -19.49 12.21
C ARG A 222 -4.11 -18.00 12.32
N GLN A 223 -5.14 -17.18 12.51
CA GLN A 223 -4.99 -15.74 12.73
C GLN A 223 -4.21 -15.44 14.02
N LEU A 224 -4.52 -16.11 15.13
CA LEU A 224 -3.77 -15.96 16.39
C LEU A 224 -2.29 -16.30 16.22
N LYS A 225 -1.97 -17.41 15.53
CA LYS A 225 -0.58 -17.78 15.25
C LYS A 225 0.15 -16.75 14.39
N LEU A 226 -0.55 -16.14 13.43
CA LEU A 226 0.00 -15.06 12.61
C LEU A 226 0.31 -13.83 13.48
N LEU A 227 -0.65 -13.38 14.28
CA LEU A 227 -0.48 -12.23 15.18
C LEU A 227 0.65 -12.43 16.17
N LEU A 228 0.74 -13.59 16.82
CA LEU A 228 1.85 -13.91 17.73
C LEU A 228 3.21 -13.92 17.02
N ARG A 229 3.26 -14.36 15.76
CA ARG A 229 4.49 -14.29 14.95
C ARG A 229 4.88 -12.85 14.63
N ILE A 230 3.91 -11.99 14.34
CA ILE A 230 4.13 -10.55 14.12
C ILE A 230 4.69 -9.92 15.40
N VAL A 231 4.01 -10.08 16.54
CA VAL A 231 4.45 -9.55 17.84
C VAL A 231 5.86 -10.04 18.17
N LYS A 232 6.13 -11.33 18.00
CA LYS A 232 7.47 -11.88 18.24
C LYS A 232 8.54 -11.14 17.42
N ARG A 233 8.29 -10.87 16.15
CA ARG A 233 9.24 -10.16 15.26
C ARG A 233 9.40 -8.69 15.63
N LEU A 234 8.36 -8.04 16.12
CA LEU A 234 8.44 -6.64 16.54
C LEU A 234 9.24 -6.45 17.84
N VAL A 235 9.30 -7.47 18.69
CA VAL A 235 9.98 -7.43 20.00
C VAL A 235 11.41 -8.02 19.95
N SER A 236 11.73 -8.82 18.92
CA SER A 236 13.04 -9.48 18.78
C SER A 236 14.08 -8.55 18.17
#